data_AF-A0A2W6CYQ8-F1
#
_entry.id   AF-A0A2W6CYQ8-F1
#
_cell.length_a   1.000
_cell.length_b   1.000
_cell.length_c   1.000
_cell.angle_alpha   90.00
_cell.angle_beta   90.00
_cell.angle_gamma   90.00
#
_symmetry.space_group_name_H-M   'P 1'
#
loop_
_entity.id
_entity.type
_entity.pdbx_description
1 polymer ?
#
loop_
_entity_poly.entity_id
_entity_poly.type
_entity_poly.pdbx_seq_one_letter_code
_entity_poly.pdbx_strand_id
1 'polypeptide(L)'
;MHTTPTDIADRDAVIATIRTELRRRSGKSWSVTGGRGTAWGWITIQAPPARRHGSYYMTDTDQAELAALLGLRDMNPQGVLVPDRTSYRVEYVDRASGRTPSVAGVPDWD
;
A
#
# COMPACT_ATOMS: atom_id res chain seq x y z
N MET A 1 -8.98 -5.59 12.57
CA MET A 1 -10.33 -5.08 12.23
C MET A 1 -10.81 -5.84 11.00
N HIS A 2 -12.06 -6.30 10.95
CA HIS A 2 -12.62 -6.80 9.68
C HIS A 2 -13.08 -5.60 8.86
N THR A 3 -12.40 -5.32 7.74
CA THR A 3 -12.78 -4.25 6.81
C THR A 3 -14.05 -4.66 6.08
N THR A 4 -15.10 -3.83 6.13
CA THR A 4 -16.38 -4.11 5.47
C THR A 4 -16.35 -3.70 3.99
N PRO A 5 -17.30 -4.15 3.15
CA PRO A 5 -17.37 -3.74 1.74
C PRO A 5 -17.47 -2.22 1.54
N THR A 6 -18.18 -1.52 2.45
CA THR A 6 -18.28 -0.05 2.44
C THR A 6 -16.94 0.61 2.75
N ASP A 7 -16.17 0.06 3.69
CA ASP A 7 -14.85 0.59 4.05
C ASP A 7 -13.84 0.45 2.90
N ILE A 8 -13.95 -0.60 2.07
CA ILE A 8 -13.08 -0.77 0.89
C ILE A 8 -13.38 0.28 -0.20
N ALA A 9 -14.65 0.69 -0.33
CA ALA A 9 -15.04 1.74 -1.27
C ALA A 9 -14.54 3.14 -0.84
N ASP A 10 -14.28 3.34 0.45
CA ASP A 10 -13.68 4.56 0.98
C ASP A 10 -12.14 4.50 0.93
N ARG A 11 -11.54 5.39 0.13
CA ARG A 11 -10.08 5.48 -0.03
C ARG A 11 -9.37 5.75 1.29
N ASP A 12 -9.92 6.61 2.12
CA ASP A 12 -9.26 7.06 3.35
C ASP A 12 -9.36 5.98 4.44
N ALA A 13 -10.47 5.24 4.49
CA ALA A 13 -10.60 4.04 5.32
C ALA A 13 -9.60 2.94 4.90
N VAL A 14 -9.40 2.73 3.59
CA VAL A 14 -8.38 1.81 3.07
C VAL A 14 -6.97 2.27 3.46
N ILE A 15 -6.64 3.55 3.31
CA ILE A 15 -5.35 4.12 3.73
C ILE A 15 -5.10 3.86 5.23
N ALA A 16 -6.10 4.13 6.07
CA ALA A 16 -6.00 3.93 7.51
C ALA A 16 -5.78 2.44 7.88
N THR A 17 -6.50 1.55 7.20
CA THR A 17 -6.38 0.10 7.36
C THR A 17 -4.98 -0.38 7.00
N ILE A 18 -4.46 -0.01 5.81
CA ILE A 18 -3.13 -0.41 5.36
C ILE A 18 -2.05 0.08 6.35
N ARG A 19 -2.11 1.35 6.78
CA ARG A 19 -1.14 1.88 7.78
C ARG A 19 -1.16 1.05 9.07
N THR A 20 -2.36 0.71 9.54
CA THR A 20 -2.56 -0.02 10.80
C THR A 20 -1.99 -1.43 10.70
N GLU A 21 -2.31 -2.16 9.65
CA GLU A 21 -1.87 -3.55 9.48
C GLU A 21 -0.37 -3.66 9.22
N LEU A 22 0.21 -2.77 8.40
CA LEU A 22 1.66 -2.72 8.20
C LEU A 22 2.39 -2.42 9.52
N ARG A 23 1.91 -1.44 10.30
CA ARG A 23 2.49 -1.13 11.61
C ARG A 23 2.33 -2.28 12.59
N ARG A 24 1.18 -2.95 12.61
CA ARG A 24 0.94 -4.12 13.47
C ARG A 24 1.94 -5.24 13.19
N ARG A 25 2.24 -5.49 11.91
CA ARG A 25 3.12 -6.59 11.49
C ARG A 25 4.61 -6.29 11.60
N SER A 26 5.01 -5.03 11.37
CA SER A 26 6.43 -4.67 11.31
C SER A 26 6.92 -3.87 12.51
N GLY A 27 6.01 -3.37 13.35
CA GLY A 27 6.33 -2.43 14.43
C GLY A 27 6.72 -1.03 13.95
N LYS A 28 6.76 -0.78 12.64
CA LYS A 28 7.22 0.49 12.04
C LYS A 28 6.06 1.28 11.45
N SER A 29 6.20 2.60 11.46
CA SER A 29 5.29 3.47 10.71
C SER A 29 5.65 3.45 9.22
N TRP A 30 4.62 3.36 8.38
CA TRP A 30 4.70 3.42 6.92
C TRP A 30 3.87 4.60 6.39
N SER A 31 4.34 5.24 5.32
CA SER A 31 3.63 6.32 4.65
C SER A 31 2.69 5.73 3.61
N VAL A 32 1.39 5.87 3.88
CA VAL A 32 0.33 5.47 2.94
C VAL A 32 -0.51 6.70 2.65
N THR A 33 -0.53 7.20 1.43
CA THR A 33 -1.17 8.49 1.11
C THR A 33 -2.03 8.40 -0.13
N GLY A 34 -3.19 9.05 -0.12
CA GLY A 34 -3.98 9.26 -1.33
C GLY A 34 -3.36 10.32 -2.21
N GLY A 35 -3.40 10.11 -3.53
CA GLY A 35 -3.06 11.13 -4.50
C GLY A 35 -4.03 12.31 -4.43
N ARG A 36 -3.68 13.39 -5.14
CA ARG A 36 -4.48 14.62 -5.24
C ARG A 36 -4.65 14.99 -6.71
N GLY A 37 -5.62 15.86 -7.03
CA GLY A 37 -5.87 16.30 -8.40
C GLY A 37 -6.27 15.13 -9.31
N THR A 38 -5.59 14.97 -10.45
CA THR A 38 -5.85 13.88 -11.40
C THR A 38 -5.55 12.49 -10.85
N ALA A 39 -4.75 12.39 -9.78
CA ALA A 39 -4.44 11.15 -9.08
C ALA A 39 -5.29 10.95 -7.81
N TRP A 40 -6.40 11.69 -7.63
CA TRP A 40 -7.17 11.70 -6.38
C TRP A 40 -7.52 10.29 -5.87
N GLY A 41 -7.83 9.33 -6.73
CA GLY A 41 -8.16 7.99 -6.27
C GLY A 41 -6.98 7.04 -5.97
N TRP A 42 -5.77 7.40 -6.39
CA TRP A 42 -4.59 6.53 -6.27
C TRP A 42 -4.07 6.51 -4.84
N ILE A 43 -3.43 5.41 -4.43
CA ILE A 43 -2.77 5.31 -3.13
C ILE A 43 -1.28 5.02 -3.34
N THR A 44 -0.42 5.74 -2.63
CA THR A 44 1.03 5.47 -2.58
C THR A 44 1.39 4.84 -1.24
N ILE A 45 2.14 3.74 -1.24
CA ILE A 45 2.66 3.05 -0.06
C ILE A 45 4.19 3.07 -0.11
N GLN A 46 4.85 3.62 0.90
CA GLN A 46 6.31 3.77 0.95
C GLN A 46 6.80 3.99 2.39
N ALA A 47 8.12 3.98 2.61
CA ALA A 47 8.74 4.40 3.87
C ALA A 47 8.37 5.87 4.19
N PRO A 48 8.34 6.31 5.46
CA PRO A 48 8.19 7.72 5.79
C PRO A 48 9.42 8.54 5.32
N PRO A 49 9.30 9.87 5.05
CA PRO A 49 10.38 10.68 4.50
C PRO A 49 11.71 10.59 5.26
N ALA A 50 11.67 10.50 6.59
CA ALA A 50 12.87 10.36 7.43
C ALA A 50 13.67 9.06 7.21
N ARG A 51 13.07 8.06 6.55
CA ARG A 51 13.69 6.77 6.20
C ARG A 51 13.93 6.61 4.69
N ARG A 52 13.87 7.71 3.93
CA ARG A 52 14.12 7.71 2.48
C ARG A 52 15.50 8.30 2.16
N HIS A 53 16.09 7.85 1.05
CA HIS A 53 17.14 8.56 0.33
C HIS A 53 16.53 9.69 -0.50
N GLY A 54 16.68 10.92 0.01
CA GLY A 54 16.05 12.10 -0.59
C GLY A 54 14.52 12.01 -0.55
N SER A 55 13.85 12.69 -1.49
CA SER A 55 12.38 12.79 -1.46
C SER A 55 11.64 11.54 -1.94
N TYR A 56 12.31 10.68 -2.73
CA TYR A 56 11.61 9.72 -3.58
C TYR A 56 12.04 8.27 -3.41
N TYR A 57 13.23 7.97 -2.89
CA TYR A 57 13.76 6.61 -2.89
C TYR A 57 13.80 6.03 -1.47
N MET A 58 13.32 4.81 -1.27
CA MET A 58 13.51 4.09 -0.02
C MET A 58 14.93 3.55 0.09
N THR A 59 15.37 3.25 1.31
CA THR A 59 16.58 2.43 1.50
C THR A 59 16.32 1.00 1.02
N ASP A 60 17.37 0.27 0.65
CA ASP A 60 17.24 -1.15 0.26
C ASP A 60 16.61 -2.00 1.36
N THR A 61 16.95 -1.71 2.63
CA THR A 61 16.35 -2.37 3.81
C THR A 61 14.86 -2.14 3.89
N ASP A 62 14.40 -0.89 3.73
CA ASP A 62 12.98 -0.56 3.79
C ASP A 62 12.21 -1.09 2.58
N GLN A 63 12.85 -1.10 1.42
CA GLN A 63 12.31 -1.68 0.20
C GLN A 63 12.09 -3.19 0.39
N ALA A 64 13.11 -3.92 0.84
CA ALA A 64 13.02 -5.36 1.08
C ALA A 64 11.98 -5.70 2.14
N GLU A 65 11.93 -4.95 3.24
CA GLU A 65 10.93 -5.16 4.29
C GLU A 65 9.50 -4.89 3.80
N LEU A 66 9.28 -3.78 3.10
CA LEU A 66 7.95 -3.45 2.58
C LEU A 66 7.50 -4.46 1.52
N ALA A 67 8.40 -4.89 0.63
CA ALA A 67 8.12 -5.94 -0.34
C ALA A 67 7.72 -7.25 0.35
N ALA A 68 8.47 -7.67 1.39
CA ALA A 68 8.14 -8.85 2.19
C ALA A 68 6.79 -8.73 2.90
N LEU A 69 6.48 -7.56 3.50
CA LEU A 69 5.19 -7.31 4.15
C LEU A 69 4.04 -7.43 3.14
N LEU A 70 4.20 -6.90 1.94
CA LEU A 70 3.17 -6.92 0.91
C LEU A 70 3.15 -8.21 0.08
N GLY A 71 4.07 -9.15 0.33
CA GLY A 71 4.20 -10.39 -0.46
C GLY A 71 4.52 -10.11 -1.93
N LEU A 72 5.35 -9.09 -2.19
CA LEU A 72 5.81 -8.72 -3.52
C LEU A 72 7.20 -9.32 -3.76
N ARG A 73 7.40 -9.90 -4.94
CA ARG A 73 8.70 -10.46 -5.35
C ARG A 73 9.71 -9.36 -5.66
N ASP A 74 9.24 -8.32 -6.33
CA ASP A 74 10.00 -7.15 -6.72
C ASP A 74 9.15 -5.90 -6.45
N MET A 75 9.77 -4.81 -6.02
CA MET A 75 9.09 -3.56 -5.70
C MET A 75 9.90 -2.38 -6.21
N ASN A 76 9.24 -1.34 -6.72
CA ASN A 76 9.91 -0.12 -7.13
C ASN A 76 10.54 0.58 -5.90
N PRO A 77 11.78 1.09 -5.99
CA PRO A 77 12.42 1.86 -4.91
C PRO A 77 11.63 3.10 -4.44
N GLN A 78 10.70 3.61 -5.26
CA GLN A 78 9.80 4.71 -4.91
C GLN A 78 8.54 4.27 -4.14
N GLY A 79 8.39 2.97 -3.89
CA GLY A 79 7.23 2.39 -3.24
C GLY A 79 6.24 1.81 -4.23
N VAL A 80 5.01 1.65 -3.75
CA VAL A 80 3.93 1.04 -4.51
C VAL A 80 2.86 2.07 -4.82
N LEU A 81 2.44 2.10 -6.09
CA LEU A 81 1.27 2.84 -6.54
C LEU A 81 0.11 1.85 -6.71
N VAL A 82 -0.98 2.12 -6.02
CA VAL A 82 -2.21 1.34 -6.05
C VAL A 82 -3.24 2.15 -6.86
N PRO A 83 -3.70 1.63 -8.01
CA PRO A 83 -4.68 2.30 -8.84
C PRO A 83 -6.01 2.54 -8.13
N ASP A 84 -6.77 3.53 -8.61
CA ASP A 84 -8.11 3.85 -8.10
C ASP A 84 -9.15 2.81 -8.53
N ARG A 85 -9.05 1.60 -8.00
CA ARG A 85 -10.06 0.55 -8.21
C ARG A 85 -10.25 -0.26 -6.95
N THR A 86 -11.49 -0.66 -6.72
CA THR A 86 -11.89 -1.48 -5.56
C THR A 86 -11.09 -2.77 -5.48
N SER A 87 -10.84 -3.45 -6.61
CA SER A 87 -10.04 -4.70 -6.65
C SER A 87 -8.62 -4.51 -6.12
N TYR A 88 -7.94 -3.46 -6.56
CA TYR A 88 -6.61 -3.10 -6.05
C TYR A 88 -6.63 -2.71 -4.57
N ARG A 89 -7.66 -2.01 -4.11
CA ARG A 89 -7.81 -1.68 -2.69
C ARG A 89 -7.98 -2.93 -1.82
N VAL A 90 -8.82 -3.89 -2.25
CA VAL A 90 -8.99 -5.19 -1.57
C VAL A 90 -7.66 -5.93 -1.52
N GLU A 91 -6.98 -6.05 -2.66
CA GLU A 91 -5.68 -6.73 -2.76
C GLU A 91 -4.69 -6.16 -1.74
N TYR A 92 -4.52 -4.84 -1.70
CA TYR A 92 -3.52 -4.23 -0.82
C TYR A 92 -3.93 -4.22 0.65
N VAL A 93 -5.22 -4.27 0.98
CA VAL A 93 -5.68 -4.54 2.35
C VAL A 93 -5.35 -5.99 2.75
N ASP A 94 -5.61 -6.97 1.89
CA ASP A 94 -5.28 -8.38 2.14
C ASP A 94 -3.77 -8.56 2.33
N ARG A 95 -2.96 -8.02 1.40
CA ARG A 95 -1.50 -8.04 1.47
C ARG A 95 -0.98 -7.37 2.75
N ALA A 96 -1.46 -6.16 3.07
CA ALA A 96 -1.06 -5.46 4.30
C ALA A 96 -1.43 -6.26 5.56
N SER A 97 -2.56 -6.97 5.54
CA SER A 97 -2.99 -7.86 6.63
C SER A 97 -2.16 -9.16 6.73
N GLY A 98 -1.33 -9.47 5.71
CA GLY A 98 -0.58 -10.72 5.62
C GLY A 98 -1.43 -11.90 5.12
N ARG A 99 -2.54 -11.61 4.45
CA ARG A 99 -3.43 -12.60 3.84
C ARG A 99 -3.09 -12.76 2.35
N THR A 100 -3.33 -13.95 1.81
CA THR A 100 -3.36 -14.14 0.35
C THR A 100 -4.44 -13.24 -0.25
N PRO A 101 -4.15 -12.45 -1.29
CA PRO A 101 -5.16 -11.62 -1.94
C PRO A 101 -6.35 -12.45 -2.40
N SER A 102 -7.55 -12.05 -1.96
CA SER A 102 -8.82 -12.65 -2.41
C SER A 102 -9.17 -12.25 -3.84
N VAL A 103 -8.61 -11.13 -4.31
CA VAL A 103 -8.71 -10.60 -5.66
C VAL A 103 -7.31 -10.16 -6.07
N ALA A 104 -6.86 -10.55 -7.25
CA ALA A 104 -5.70 -9.92 -7.88
C ALA A 104 -6.19 -8.71 -8.68
N GLY A 105 -5.60 -7.53 -8.47
CA GLY A 105 -5.82 -6.38 -9.31
C GLY A 105 -5.42 -6.75 -10.74
N VAL A 106 -6.39 -6.75 -11.65
CA VAL A 106 -6.15 -6.97 -13.07
C VAL A 106 -5.43 -5.73 -13.59
N PRO A 107 -4.20 -5.87 -14.14
CA PRO A 107 -3.53 -4.76 -14.78
C PRO A 107 -4.26 -4.41 -16.08
N ASP A 108 -4.71 -3.16 -16.19
CA ASP A 108 -5.47 -2.64 -17.34
C ASP A 108 -4.57 -1.88 -18.35
N TRP A 109 -3.27 -2.11 -18.34
CA TRP A 109 -2.40 -1.60 -19.40
C TRP A 109 -2.47 -2.52 -20.61
N ASP A 110 -3.25 -2.10 -21.60
CA ASP A 110 -3.03 -2.37 -23.04
C ASP A 110 -2.09 -1.28 -23.60
#